data_AF-A0AA39TFI5-F1
#
_entry.id   AF-A0AA39TFI5-F1
#
_cell.length_a   1.000
_cell.length_b   1.000
_cell.length_c   1.000
_cell.angle_alpha   90.00
_cell.angle_beta   90.00
_cell.angle_gamma   90.00
#
_symmetry.space_group_name_H-M   'P 1'
#
loop_
_entity.id
_entity.type
_entity.pdbx_description
1 polymer ?
#
loop_
_entity_poly.entity_id
_entity_poly.type
_entity_poly.pdbx_seq_one_letter_code
_entity_poly.pdbx_strand_id
1 'polypeptide(L)'
;MSKPKSDIKVLKGQEAEDKVLEYVKRMNRPYGAVDVAANLKGAIPKAATQKILVSLAEKGALVQKTYGKTTFFVANQAKLDTVPAEKIAFFEEEYKRIDDVNKLLSSDIKSANNELSKIKSVPSDAELDTQIVELMQVVAKKHAILQPLRSGSPLVSAEDLALVDAEWIKWRTEWVRRRKIFTNFWQLTTDALAPKDATELSEELGIELDAPEHAALERSTLCQNLNMKNSLKRKR
;
A
#
# COMPACT_ATOMS: atom_id res chain seq x y z
N MET A 1 21.04 -0.51 -13.28
CA MET A 1 20.27 -0.18 -14.50
C MET A 1 20.72 1.19 -15.01
N SER A 2 21.40 1.23 -16.15
CA SER A 2 21.89 2.47 -16.78
C SER A 2 20.73 3.16 -17.50
N LYS A 3 20.43 4.41 -17.17
CA LYS A 3 19.38 5.18 -17.87
C LYS A 3 19.74 5.27 -19.37
N PRO A 4 18.77 5.09 -20.29
CA PRO A 4 19.02 5.24 -21.71
C PRO A 4 19.45 6.69 -21.97
N LYS A 5 20.65 6.88 -22.54
CA LYS A 5 21.08 8.19 -23.02
C LYS A 5 20.13 8.58 -24.16
N SER A 6 19.30 9.59 -23.93
CA SER A 6 18.58 10.26 -25.01
C SER A 6 19.59 10.62 -26.09
N ASP A 7 19.35 10.18 -27.32
CA ASP A 7 20.20 10.49 -28.47
C ASP A 7 20.03 11.98 -28.82
N ILE A 8 20.76 12.83 -28.11
CA ILE A 8 20.66 14.28 -28.26
C ILE A 8 21.46 14.65 -29.51
N LYS A 9 20.72 15.07 -30.55
CA LYS A 9 21.30 15.57 -31.81
C LYS A 9 22.31 16.68 -31.50
N VAL A 10 23.57 16.43 -31.83
CA VAL A 10 24.66 17.39 -31.65
C VAL A 10 24.51 18.50 -32.70
N LEU A 11 24.26 19.72 -32.26
CA LEU A 11 24.18 20.91 -33.11
C LEU A 11 25.59 21.36 -33.52
N LYS A 12 25.73 21.85 -34.75
CA LYS A 12 27.01 22.29 -35.32
C LYS A 12 26.86 23.62 -36.05
N GLY A 13 27.98 24.33 -36.22
CA GLY A 13 28.02 25.57 -36.99
C GLY A 13 27.10 26.66 -36.44
N GLN A 14 26.41 27.36 -37.34
CA GLN A 14 25.54 28.50 -37.00
C GLN A 14 24.39 28.09 -36.07
N GLU A 15 23.79 26.90 -36.26
CA GLU A 15 22.70 26.42 -35.40
C GLU A 15 23.14 26.28 -33.93
N ALA A 16 24.39 25.88 -33.70
CA ALA A 16 24.96 25.78 -32.36
C ALA A 16 25.20 27.19 -31.76
N GLU A 17 25.68 28.13 -32.57
CA GLU A 17 25.90 29.51 -32.14
C GLU A 17 24.59 30.21 -31.76
N ASP A 18 23.57 30.09 -32.62
CA ASP A 18 22.25 30.67 -32.38
C ASP A 18 21.61 30.08 -31.12
N LYS A 19 21.75 28.76 -30.90
CA LYS A 19 21.19 28.10 -29.72
C LYS A 19 21.86 28.56 -28.41
N VAL A 20 23.18 28.75 -28.42
CA VAL A 20 23.91 29.29 -27.27
C VAL A 20 23.47 30.73 -27.00
N LEU A 21 23.38 31.56 -28.05
CA LEU A 21 22.97 32.95 -27.92
C LEU A 21 21.53 33.07 -27.39
N GLU A 22 20.60 32.30 -27.94
CA GLU A 22 19.21 32.22 -27.49
C GLU A 22 19.14 31.83 -26.02
N TYR A 23 19.88 30.80 -25.61
CA TYR A 23 19.90 30.33 -24.23
C TYR A 23 20.42 31.41 -23.27
N VAL A 24 21.57 32.03 -23.58
CA VAL A 24 22.20 33.04 -22.71
C VAL A 24 21.32 34.29 -22.61
N LYS A 25 20.72 34.74 -23.72
CA LYS A 25 19.77 35.86 -23.72
C LYS A 25 18.51 35.56 -22.92
N ARG A 26 17.93 34.37 -23.10
CA ARG A 26 16.71 33.97 -22.39
C ARG A 26 16.91 33.87 -20.89
N MET A 27 18.04 33.31 -20.45
CA MET A 27 18.32 33.19 -19.02
C MET A 27 18.81 34.50 -18.40
N ASN A 28 19.48 35.35 -19.18
CA ASN A 28 20.04 36.63 -18.78
C ASN A 28 20.86 36.60 -17.47
N ARG A 29 21.48 35.46 -17.16
CA ARG A 29 22.30 35.21 -15.97
C ARG A 29 23.77 35.00 -16.40
N PRO A 30 24.76 35.43 -15.60
CA PRO A 30 26.16 35.15 -15.88
C PRO A 30 26.44 33.64 -15.74
N TYR A 31 26.97 33.02 -16.79
CA TYR A 31 27.34 31.60 -16.78
C TYR A 31 28.76 31.35 -17.30
N GLY A 32 29.41 30.32 -16.78
CA GLY A 32 30.62 29.77 -17.38
C GLY A 32 30.29 28.85 -18.56
N ALA A 33 31.25 28.58 -19.44
CA ALA A 33 31.02 27.70 -20.59
C ALA A 33 30.68 26.25 -20.20
N VAL A 34 31.14 25.80 -19.02
CA VAL A 34 30.79 24.48 -18.46
C VAL A 34 29.30 24.43 -18.15
N ASP A 35 28.78 25.46 -17.49
CA ASP A 35 27.38 25.53 -17.06
C ASP A 35 26.46 25.62 -18.28
N VAL A 36 26.80 26.45 -19.27
CA VAL A 36 26.04 26.54 -20.52
C VAL A 36 25.99 25.20 -21.24
N ALA A 37 27.12 24.51 -21.38
CA ALA A 37 27.15 23.20 -22.04
C ALA A 37 26.32 22.14 -21.28
N ALA A 38 26.37 22.16 -19.94
CA ALA A 38 25.56 21.29 -19.10
C ALA A 38 24.06 21.60 -19.20
N ASN A 39 23.68 22.88 -19.21
CA ASN A 39 22.28 23.32 -19.29
C ASN A 39 21.66 23.06 -20.67
N LEU A 40 22.48 23.03 -21.72
CA LEU A 40 22.10 22.57 -23.06
C LEU A 40 22.09 21.03 -23.17
N LYS A 41 22.26 20.31 -22.06
CA LYS A 41 22.18 18.85 -21.93
C LYS A 41 23.06 18.08 -22.93
N GLY A 42 24.21 18.65 -23.31
CA GLY A 42 25.11 18.02 -24.26
C GLY A 42 24.72 18.15 -25.75
N ALA A 43 23.73 18.99 -26.08
CA ALA A 43 23.42 19.34 -27.47
C ALA A 43 24.60 20.03 -28.18
N ILE A 44 25.50 20.65 -27.42
CA ILE A 44 26.73 21.27 -27.93
C ILE A 44 27.88 20.81 -27.01
N PRO A 45 28.99 20.29 -27.58
CA PRO A 45 30.15 19.88 -26.78
C PRO A 45 30.74 21.05 -26.00
N LYS A 46 31.32 20.78 -24.82
CA LYS A 46 31.90 21.80 -23.92
C LYS A 46 32.95 22.67 -24.62
N ALA A 47 33.86 22.06 -25.39
CA ALA A 47 34.90 22.78 -26.12
C ALA A 47 34.32 23.69 -27.22
N ALA A 48 33.27 23.24 -27.91
CA ALA A 48 32.56 24.04 -28.91
C ALA A 48 31.81 25.20 -28.25
N THR A 49 31.15 24.96 -27.12
CA THR A 49 30.43 25.97 -26.33
C THR A 49 31.36 27.10 -25.88
N GLN A 50 32.56 26.77 -25.39
CA GLN A 50 33.56 27.78 -25.02
C GLN A 50 33.96 28.65 -26.22
N LYS A 51 34.24 28.05 -27.38
CA LYS A 51 34.62 28.80 -28.59
C LYS A 51 33.49 29.71 -29.07
N ILE A 52 32.26 29.20 -29.07
CA ILE A 52 31.07 29.95 -29.46
C ILE A 52 30.85 31.16 -28.52
N LEU A 53 30.94 30.97 -27.21
CA LEU A 53 30.76 32.04 -26.23
C LEU A 53 31.80 33.16 -26.38
N VAL A 54 33.06 32.79 -26.63
CA VAL A 54 34.14 33.76 -26.91
C VAL A 54 33.85 34.51 -28.21
N SER A 55 33.48 33.81 -29.29
CA SER A 55 33.15 34.46 -30.57
C SER A 55 31.93 35.40 -30.45
N LEU A 56 30.90 35.00 -29.70
CA LEU A 56 29.74 35.85 -29.43
C LEU A 56 30.08 37.08 -28.57
N ALA A 57 31.07 36.96 -27.68
CA ALA A 57 31.59 38.09 -26.91
C ALA A 57 32.41 39.05 -27.79
N GLU A 58 33.24 38.52 -28.71
CA GLU A 58 33.99 39.30 -29.70
C GLU A 58 33.06 40.06 -30.66
N LYS A 59 31.97 39.42 -31.11
CA LYS A 59 30.89 40.05 -31.89
C LYS A 59 30.07 41.07 -31.08
N GLY A 60 30.37 41.25 -29.79
CA GLY A 60 29.69 42.18 -28.89
C GLY A 60 28.23 41.81 -28.57
N ALA A 61 27.80 40.58 -28.87
CA ALA A 61 26.48 40.06 -28.51
C ALA A 61 26.42 39.66 -27.03
N LEU A 62 27.54 39.17 -26.49
CA LEU A 62 27.75 38.87 -25.08
C LEU A 62 28.84 39.77 -24.49
N VAL A 63 28.85 39.88 -23.17
CA VAL A 63 29.96 40.44 -22.40
C VAL A 63 30.67 39.29 -21.70
N GLN A 64 31.99 39.21 -21.87
CA GLN A 64 32.83 38.25 -21.16
C GLN A 64 33.60 38.95 -20.04
N LYS A 65 33.70 38.30 -18.87
CA LYS A 65 34.51 38.77 -17.75
C LYS A 65 35.25 37.61 -17.10
N THR A 66 36.56 37.76 -16.95
CA THR A 66 37.44 36.75 -16.38
C THR A 66 37.69 37.05 -14.91
N TYR A 67 37.51 36.05 -14.06
CA TYR A 67 37.82 36.07 -12.64
C TYR A 67 38.77 34.92 -12.32
N GLY A 68 40.06 35.24 -12.17
CA GLY A 68 41.11 34.23 -12.00
C GLY A 68 41.18 33.27 -13.19
N LYS A 69 40.92 31.98 -12.96
CA LYS A 69 40.94 30.94 -14.00
C LYS A 69 39.60 30.74 -14.72
N THR A 70 38.54 31.42 -14.28
CA THR A 70 37.17 31.20 -14.77
C THR A 70 36.67 32.41 -15.54
N THR A 71 36.08 32.19 -16.71
CA THR A 71 35.44 33.23 -17.52
C THR A 71 33.93 33.06 -17.49
N PHE A 72 33.22 34.16 -17.22
CA PHE A 72 31.76 34.22 -17.26
C PHE A 72 31.29 35.03 -18.45
N PHE A 73 30.18 34.60 -19.03
CA PHE A 73 29.52 35.23 -20.16
C PHE A 73 28.09 35.61 -19.77
N VAL A 74 27.67 36.80 -20.16
CA VAL A 74 26.30 37.30 -19.98
C VAL A 74 25.86 38.04 -21.23
N ALA A 75 24.56 38.12 -21.50
CA ALA A 75 24.05 38.94 -22.59
C ALA A 75 24.45 40.41 -22.38
N ASN A 76 24.78 41.11 -23.46
CA ASN A 76 25.20 42.50 -23.38
C ASN A 76 24.03 43.41 -22.97
N GLN A 77 24.00 43.82 -21.69
CA GLN A 77 22.93 44.66 -21.14
C GLN A 77 22.93 46.08 -21.71
N ALA A 78 24.06 46.57 -22.24
CA ALA A 78 24.13 47.92 -22.83
C ALA A 78 23.32 48.05 -24.12
N LYS A 79 22.92 46.92 -24.73
CA LYS A 79 22.04 46.86 -25.91
C LYS A 79 20.56 46.71 -25.56
N LEU A 80 20.21 46.68 -24.28
CA LEU A 80 18.83 46.60 -23.84
C LEU A 80 18.31 48.02 -23.60
N ASP A 81 17.09 48.27 -24.06
CA ASP A 81 16.43 49.56 -23.84
C ASP A 81 16.18 49.77 -22.36
N THR A 82 16.50 50.97 -21.88
CA THR A 82 16.17 51.38 -20.52
C THR A 82 14.70 51.78 -20.46
N VAL A 83 13.99 51.25 -19.47
CA VAL A 83 12.57 51.57 -19.27
C VAL A 83 12.49 52.81 -18.36
N PRO A 84 11.76 53.87 -18.76
CA PRO A 84 11.53 55.04 -17.91
C PRO A 84 10.78 54.69 -16.62
N ALA A 85 11.02 55.44 -15.54
CA ALA A 85 10.39 55.21 -14.24
C ALA A 85 8.86 55.19 -14.29
N GLU A 86 8.24 56.03 -15.11
CA GLU A 86 6.78 56.07 -15.31
C GLU A 86 6.23 54.75 -15.87
N LYS A 87 6.93 54.15 -16.84
CA LYS A 87 6.54 52.85 -17.41
C LYS A 87 6.75 51.71 -16.41
N ILE A 88 7.78 51.81 -15.56
CA ILE A 88 7.99 50.83 -14.47
C ILE A 88 6.81 50.87 -13.51
N ALA A 89 6.42 52.06 -13.05
CA ALA A 89 5.27 52.23 -12.15
C ALA A 89 3.97 51.68 -12.76
N PHE A 90 3.74 51.95 -14.06
CA PHE A 90 2.60 51.37 -14.79
C PHE A 90 2.61 49.83 -14.78
N PHE A 91 3.76 49.21 -15.07
CA PHE A 91 3.88 47.74 -15.05
C PHE A 91 3.75 47.15 -13.65
N GLU A 92 4.21 47.85 -12.60
CA GLU A 92 4.02 47.41 -11.22
C GLU A 92 2.55 47.40 -10.81
N GLU A 93 1.78 48.43 -11.20
CA GLU A 93 0.33 48.46 -10.97
C GLU A 93 -0.41 47.38 -11.76
N GLU A 94 -0.04 47.17 -13.02
CA GLU A 94 -0.60 46.11 -13.85
C GLU A 94 -0.29 44.72 -13.28
N TYR A 95 0.97 44.49 -12.87
CA TYR A 95 1.39 43.25 -12.22
C TYR A 95 0.59 42.98 -10.95
N LYS A 96 0.45 43.99 -10.08
CA LYS A 96 -0.32 43.87 -8.84
C LYS A 96 -1.79 43.50 -9.12
N ARG A 97 -2.41 44.15 -10.12
CA ARG A 97 -3.78 43.86 -10.53
C ARG A 97 -3.93 42.41 -11.02
N ILE A 98 -3.01 41.95 -11.87
CA ILE A 98 -3.03 40.58 -12.40
C ILE A 98 -2.78 39.56 -11.27
N ASP A 99 -1.86 39.84 -10.36
CA ASP A 99 -1.56 38.99 -9.21
C ASP A 99 -2.77 38.84 -8.28
N ASP A 100 -3.49 39.93 -8.02
CA ASP A 100 -4.71 39.91 -7.21
C ASP A 100 -5.84 39.11 -7.90
N VAL A 101 -6.02 39.27 -9.22
CA VAL A 101 -6.96 38.44 -10.00
C VAL A 101 -6.57 36.96 -9.95
N ASN A 102 -5.28 36.64 -10.08
CA ASN A 102 -4.80 35.26 -10.01
C ASN A 102 -5.04 34.61 -8.63
N LYS A 103 -4.90 35.38 -7.55
CA LYS A 103 -5.22 34.90 -6.19
C LYS A 103 -6.70 34.58 -6.04
N LEU A 104 -7.58 35.45 -6.56
CA LEU A 104 -9.03 35.22 -6.54
C LEU A 104 -9.40 33.97 -7.34
N LEU A 105 -8.94 33.86 -8.59
CA LEU A 105 -9.20 32.67 -9.42
C LEU A 105 -8.65 31.39 -8.79
N SER A 106 -7.49 31.45 -8.13
CA SER A 106 -6.92 30.30 -7.41
C SER A 106 -7.80 29.88 -6.22
N SER A 107 -8.45 30.83 -5.55
CA SER A 107 -9.42 30.56 -4.49
C SER A 107 -10.68 29.90 -5.05
N ASP A 108 -11.21 30.42 -6.16
CA ASP A 108 -12.41 29.90 -6.82
C ASP A 108 -12.19 28.46 -7.31
N ILE A 109 -11.03 28.18 -7.91
CA ILE A 109 -10.63 26.82 -8.31
C ILE A 109 -10.61 25.87 -7.11
N LYS A 110 -10.10 26.31 -5.95
CA LYS A 110 -10.11 25.48 -4.74
C LYS A 110 -11.54 25.21 -4.27
N SER A 111 -12.41 26.22 -4.27
CA SER A 111 -13.81 26.05 -3.87
C SER A 111 -14.54 25.10 -4.79
N ALA A 112 -14.46 25.31 -6.10
CA ALA A 112 -15.10 24.47 -7.11
C ALA A 112 -14.60 23.01 -7.06
N ASN A 113 -13.30 22.80 -6.85
CA ASN A 113 -12.75 21.45 -6.69
C ASN A 113 -13.27 20.76 -5.41
N ASN A 114 -13.41 21.50 -4.31
CA ASN A 114 -13.98 20.94 -3.09
C ASN A 114 -15.45 20.54 -3.27
N GLU A 115 -16.25 21.36 -3.97
CA GLU A 115 -17.64 21.03 -4.30
C GLU A 115 -17.73 19.82 -5.22
N LEU A 116 -16.93 19.79 -6.28
CA LEU A 116 -16.87 18.67 -7.21
C LEU A 116 -16.45 17.37 -6.49
N SER A 117 -15.48 17.44 -5.57
CA SER A 117 -15.07 16.29 -4.75
C SER A 117 -16.20 15.77 -3.88
N LYS A 118 -16.96 16.67 -3.23
CA LYS A 118 -18.15 16.30 -2.45
C LYS A 118 -19.19 15.59 -3.31
N ILE A 119 -19.50 16.14 -4.48
CA ILE A 119 -20.48 15.54 -5.41
C ILE A 119 -20.02 14.16 -5.88
N LYS A 120 -18.75 14.03 -6.27
CA LYS A 120 -18.19 12.74 -6.73
C LYS A 120 -18.01 11.70 -5.62
N SER A 121 -18.02 12.11 -4.36
CA SER A 121 -17.96 11.18 -3.23
C SER A 121 -19.28 10.46 -2.96
N VAL A 122 -20.37 10.95 -3.54
CA VAL A 122 -21.69 10.34 -3.45
C VAL A 122 -21.93 9.50 -4.71
N PRO A 123 -22.44 8.26 -4.59
CA PRO A 123 -22.83 7.47 -5.74
C PRO A 123 -23.91 8.18 -6.56
N SER A 124 -23.89 7.95 -7.86
CA SER A 124 -24.95 8.42 -8.75
C SER A 124 -26.28 7.72 -8.47
N ASP A 125 -27.39 8.33 -8.91
CA ASP A 125 -28.73 7.76 -8.72
C ASP A 125 -28.84 6.33 -9.31
N ALA A 126 -28.23 6.08 -10.46
CA ALA A 126 -28.21 4.73 -11.07
C ALA A 126 -27.40 3.71 -10.26
N GLU A 127 -26.28 4.14 -9.63
CA GLU A 127 -25.50 3.31 -8.73
C GLU A 127 -26.26 3.04 -7.42
N LEU A 128 -26.99 4.04 -6.90
CA LEU A 128 -27.86 3.89 -5.74
C LEU A 128 -28.98 2.87 -6.02
N ASP A 129 -29.65 2.95 -7.16
CA ASP A 129 -30.69 1.98 -7.54
C ASP A 129 -30.14 0.56 -7.58
N THR A 130 -28.95 0.38 -8.16
CA THR A 130 -28.28 -0.93 -8.22
C THR A 130 -27.94 -1.44 -6.82
N GLN A 131 -27.35 -0.59 -5.97
CA GLN A 131 -27.01 -0.94 -4.58
C GLN A 131 -28.24 -1.28 -3.74
N ILE A 132 -29.35 -0.56 -3.93
CA ILE A 132 -30.61 -0.85 -3.24
C ILE A 132 -31.11 -2.24 -3.61
N VAL A 133 -31.15 -2.58 -4.90
CA VAL A 133 -31.59 -3.90 -5.37
C VAL A 133 -30.71 -5.01 -4.80
N GLU A 134 -29.39 -4.84 -4.83
CA GLU A 134 -28.45 -5.82 -4.27
C GLU A 134 -28.64 -5.99 -2.76
N LEU A 135 -28.73 -4.89 -2.01
CA LEU A 135 -28.95 -4.92 -0.57
C LEU A 135 -30.30 -5.58 -0.22
N MET A 136 -31.36 -5.28 -0.97
CA MET A 136 -32.66 -5.94 -0.78
C MET A 136 -32.56 -7.45 -0.98
N GLN A 137 -31.83 -7.92 -1.99
CA GLN A 137 -31.59 -9.35 -2.20
C GLN A 137 -30.80 -9.98 -1.06
N VAL A 138 -29.76 -9.30 -0.55
CA VAL A 138 -28.97 -9.76 0.60
C VAL A 138 -29.85 -9.86 1.84
N VAL A 139 -30.64 -8.82 2.13
CA VAL A 139 -31.56 -8.81 3.28
C VAL A 139 -32.59 -9.94 3.18
N ALA A 140 -33.16 -10.18 2.00
CA ALA A 140 -34.10 -11.27 1.76
C ALA A 140 -33.47 -12.64 2.02
N LYS A 141 -32.25 -12.88 1.48
CA LYS A 141 -31.50 -14.12 1.72
C LYS A 141 -31.21 -14.34 3.20
N LYS A 142 -30.75 -13.30 3.91
CA LYS A 142 -30.47 -13.39 5.35
C LYS A 142 -31.73 -13.64 6.16
N HIS A 143 -32.86 -13.03 5.80
CA HIS A 143 -34.15 -13.32 6.42
C HIS A 143 -34.57 -14.77 6.19
N ALA A 144 -34.45 -15.30 4.96
CA ALA A 144 -34.81 -16.69 4.67
C ALA A 144 -34.00 -17.70 5.51
N ILE A 145 -32.71 -17.43 5.74
CA ILE A 145 -31.86 -18.24 6.61
C ILE A 145 -32.28 -18.11 8.08
N LEU A 146 -32.60 -16.90 8.53
CA LEU A 146 -32.97 -16.63 9.93
C LEU A 146 -34.36 -17.15 10.32
N GLN A 147 -35.31 -17.23 9.39
CA GLN A 147 -36.67 -17.70 9.68
C GLN A 147 -36.71 -19.07 10.37
N PRO A 148 -36.11 -20.15 9.84
CA PRO A 148 -36.12 -21.47 10.50
C PRO A 148 -35.36 -21.49 11.83
N LEU A 149 -34.30 -20.68 11.97
CA LEU A 149 -33.56 -20.50 13.22
C LEU A 149 -34.43 -19.86 14.31
N ARG A 150 -35.23 -18.84 13.95
CA ARG A 150 -36.13 -18.13 14.86
C ARG A 150 -37.39 -18.92 15.20
N SER A 151 -37.87 -19.76 14.28
CA SER A 151 -39.04 -20.62 14.51
C SER A 151 -38.73 -21.84 15.39
N GLY A 152 -37.48 -21.98 15.88
CA GLY A 152 -37.06 -23.11 16.72
C GLY A 152 -37.02 -24.44 15.96
N SER A 153 -36.89 -24.40 14.63
CA SER A 153 -36.78 -25.60 13.82
C SER A 153 -35.45 -26.30 14.14
N PRO A 154 -35.46 -27.60 14.48
CA PRO A 154 -34.22 -28.32 14.74
C PRO A 154 -33.41 -28.39 13.44
N LEU A 155 -32.17 -27.90 13.46
CA LEU A 155 -31.26 -27.88 12.31
C LEU A 155 -30.61 -29.24 12.04
N VAL A 156 -30.61 -30.10 13.06
CA VAL A 156 -30.10 -31.47 12.99
C VAL A 156 -31.29 -32.38 13.25
N SER A 157 -31.43 -33.42 12.43
CA SER A 157 -32.52 -34.37 12.61
C SER A 157 -32.39 -35.09 13.96
N ALA A 158 -33.51 -35.55 14.52
CA ALA A 158 -33.48 -36.34 15.74
C ALA A 158 -32.71 -37.66 15.54
N GLU A 159 -32.71 -38.18 14.32
CA GLU A 159 -32.01 -39.41 13.93
C GLU A 159 -30.49 -39.22 13.96
N ASP A 160 -29.99 -38.12 13.38
CA ASP A 160 -28.55 -37.80 13.38
C ASP A 160 -28.02 -37.57 14.80
N LEU A 161 -28.80 -36.89 15.66
CA LEU A 161 -28.45 -36.72 17.07
C LEU A 161 -28.38 -38.06 17.81
N ALA A 162 -29.36 -38.94 17.60
CA ALA A 162 -29.38 -40.25 18.22
C ALA A 162 -28.20 -41.13 17.74
N LEU A 163 -27.79 -41.00 16.48
CA LEU A 163 -26.63 -41.70 15.93
C LEU A 163 -25.34 -41.21 16.59
N VAL A 164 -25.14 -39.90 16.68
CA VAL A 164 -23.95 -39.31 17.35
C VAL A 164 -23.88 -39.73 18.81
N ASP A 165 -25.01 -39.72 19.52
CA ASP A 165 -25.07 -40.17 20.92
C ASP A 165 -24.72 -41.67 21.05
N ALA A 166 -25.23 -42.51 20.16
CA ALA A 166 -24.95 -43.95 20.16
C ALA A 166 -23.47 -44.24 19.86
N GLU A 167 -22.88 -43.55 18.88
CA GLU A 167 -21.46 -43.66 18.55
C GLU A 167 -20.58 -43.19 19.71
N TRP A 168 -20.92 -42.06 20.32
CA TRP A 168 -20.22 -41.54 21.50
C TRP A 168 -20.19 -42.55 22.64
N ILE A 169 -21.35 -43.11 23.00
CA ILE A 169 -21.46 -44.11 24.08
C ILE A 169 -20.63 -45.35 23.76
N LYS A 170 -20.70 -45.86 22.53
CA LYS A 170 -19.95 -47.04 22.08
C LYS A 170 -18.45 -46.82 22.20
N TRP A 171 -17.92 -45.77 21.58
CA TRP A 171 -16.48 -45.54 21.50
C TRP A 171 -15.87 -45.14 22.84
N ARG A 172 -16.60 -44.37 23.65
CA ARG A 172 -16.17 -44.06 25.03
C ARG A 172 -16.10 -45.30 25.90
N THR A 173 -17.08 -46.20 25.79
CA THR A 173 -17.08 -47.46 26.55
C THR A 173 -15.89 -48.33 26.16
N GLU A 174 -15.60 -48.44 24.86
CA GLU A 174 -14.43 -49.17 24.36
C GLU A 174 -13.11 -48.54 24.82
N TRP A 175 -12.98 -47.21 24.76
CA TRP A 175 -11.79 -46.50 25.24
C TRP A 175 -11.52 -46.78 26.72
N VAL A 176 -12.51 -46.58 27.61
CA VAL A 176 -12.35 -46.83 29.05
C VAL A 176 -12.04 -48.30 29.32
N ARG A 177 -12.71 -49.23 28.63
CA ARG A 177 -12.46 -50.68 28.78
C ARG A 177 -11.04 -51.04 28.38
N ARG A 178 -10.57 -50.59 27.22
CA ARG A 178 -9.23 -50.88 26.70
C ARG A 178 -8.15 -50.25 27.56
N ARG A 179 -8.33 -49.01 27.99
CA ARG A 179 -7.41 -48.33 28.92
C ARG A 179 -7.30 -49.10 30.23
N LYS A 180 -8.41 -49.54 30.82
CA LYS A 180 -8.38 -50.35 32.04
C LYS A 180 -7.64 -51.67 31.86
N ILE A 181 -7.88 -52.37 30.74
CA ILE A 181 -7.16 -53.61 30.42
C ILE A 181 -5.65 -53.35 30.33
N PHE A 182 -5.27 -52.31 29.59
CA PHE A 182 -3.88 -51.91 29.45
C PHE A 182 -3.25 -51.56 30.80
N THR A 183 -3.87 -50.68 31.60
CA THR A 183 -3.35 -50.27 32.92
C THR A 183 -3.18 -51.46 33.85
N ASN A 184 -4.15 -52.38 33.90
CA ASN A 184 -4.05 -53.59 34.73
C ASN A 184 -2.89 -54.49 34.30
N PHE A 185 -2.74 -54.70 32.99
CA PHE A 185 -1.66 -55.53 32.45
C PHE A 185 -0.30 -54.86 32.68
N TRP A 186 -0.20 -53.56 32.41
CA TRP A 186 1.01 -52.78 32.62
C TRP A 186 1.46 -52.83 34.07
N GLN A 187 0.54 -52.61 35.02
CA GLN A 187 0.82 -52.73 36.45
C GLN A 187 1.34 -54.12 36.81
N LEU A 188 0.74 -55.20 36.30
CA LEU A 188 1.20 -56.56 36.56
C LEU A 188 2.63 -56.80 36.05
N THR A 189 2.97 -56.26 34.88
CA THR A 189 4.30 -56.39 34.30
C THR A 189 5.36 -55.52 34.98
N THR A 190 4.98 -54.37 35.52
CA THR A 190 5.91 -53.43 36.14
C THR A 190 5.92 -53.48 37.67
N ASP A 191 5.10 -54.32 38.31
CA ASP A 191 4.94 -54.39 39.77
C ASP A 191 6.27 -54.67 40.50
N ALA A 192 7.12 -55.48 39.87
CA ALA A 192 8.44 -55.84 40.40
C ALA A 192 9.55 -54.83 40.04
N LEU A 193 9.26 -53.81 39.22
CA LEU A 193 10.23 -52.83 38.76
C LEU A 193 10.21 -51.57 39.63
N ALA A 194 11.36 -50.89 39.73
CA ALA A 194 11.38 -49.56 40.31
C ALA A 194 10.60 -48.58 39.39
N PRO A 195 9.97 -47.52 39.93
CA PRO A 195 9.19 -46.57 39.13
C PRO A 195 9.96 -45.91 37.97
N LYS A 196 11.27 -45.69 38.16
CA LYS A 196 12.16 -45.15 37.12
C LYS A 196 12.31 -46.12 35.96
N ASP A 197 12.59 -47.39 36.26
CA ASP A 197 12.79 -48.45 35.27
C ASP A 197 11.48 -48.76 34.51
N ALA A 198 10.34 -48.70 35.19
CA ALA A 198 9.03 -48.83 34.54
C ALA A 198 8.74 -47.67 33.57
N THR A 199 9.20 -46.45 33.88
CA THR A 199 9.06 -45.29 33.00
C THR A 199 9.96 -45.42 31.76
N GLU A 200 11.23 -45.77 31.96
CA GLU A 200 12.19 -46.00 30.87
C GLU A 200 11.70 -47.12 29.93
N LEU A 201 11.16 -48.22 30.48
CA LEU A 201 10.57 -49.30 29.68
C LEU A 201 9.34 -48.85 28.89
N SER A 202 8.51 -47.97 29.44
CA SER A 202 7.34 -47.44 28.70
C SER A 202 7.76 -46.58 27.51
N GLU A 203 8.84 -45.80 27.65
CA GLU A 203 9.40 -44.96 26.60
C GLU A 203 10.07 -45.83 25.51
N GLU A 204 10.81 -46.86 25.90
CA GLU A 204 11.44 -47.81 24.97
C GLU A 204 10.40 -48.59 24.15
N LEU A 205 9.29 -48.99 24.78
CA LEU A 205 8.17 -49.65 24.12
C LEU A 205 7.27 -48.69 23.32
N GLY A 206 7.52 -47.39 23.36
CA GLY A 206 6.74 -46.38 22.64
C GLY A 206 5.30 -46.26 23.11
N ILE A 207 5.05 -46.45 24.41
CA ILE A 207 3.71 -46.40 24.99
C ILE A 207 3.31 -44.95 25.24
N GLU A 208 2.35 -44.46 24.47
CA GLU A 208 1.74 -43.14 24.66
C GLU A 208 0.48 -43.25 25.53
N LEU A 209 0.50 -42.63 26.71
CA LEU A 209 -0.65 -42.53 27.60
C LEU A 209 -1.58 -41.38 27.19
N ASP A 210 -2.80 -41.38 27.73
CA ASP A 210 -3.79 -40.33 27.50
C ASP A 210 -3.24 -38.93 27.82
N ALA A 211 -3.20 -38.06 26.79
CA ALA A 211 -2.85 -36.64 26.91
C ALA A 211 -3.81 -35.83 27.83
N PRO A 212 -3.41 -34.63 28.28
CA PRO A 212 -4.23 -33.77 29.16
C PRO A 212 -5.63 -33.44 28.61
N GLU A 213 -5.78 -33.39 27.28
CA GLU A 213 -7.06 -33.17 26.60
C GLU A 213 -8.07 -34.29 26.86
N HIS A 214 -7.60 -35.54 26.90
CA HIS A 214 -8.42 -36.70 27.23
C HIS A 214 -8.89 -36.64 28.69
N ALA A 215 -8.00 -36.26 29.62
CA ALA A 215 -8.37 -36.06 31.02
C ALA A 215 -9.36 -34.89 31.22
N ALA A 216 -9.26 -33.84 30.40
CA ALA A 216 -10.24 -32.75 30.37
C ALA A 216 -11.61 -33.24 29.85
N LEU A 217 -11.61 -34.05 28.79
CA LEU A 217 -12.82 -34.66 28.22
C LEU A 217 -13.53 -35.58 29.22
N GLU A 218 -12.81 -36.37 30.00
CA GLU A 218 -13.40 -37.22 31.05
C GLU A 218 -14.01 -36.44 32.21
N ARG A 219 -13.42 -35.29 32.54
CA ARG A 219 -13.97 -34.36 33.55
C ARG A 219 -15.11 -33.49 33.02
N SER A 220 -15.40 -33.55 31.72
CA SER A 220 -16.48 -32.77 31.14
C SER A 220 -17.85 -33.38 31.45
N THR A 221 -18.90 -32.57 31.30
CA THR A 221 -20.29 -32.99 31.47
C THR A 221 -20.72 -34.07 30.48
N LEU A 222 -20.01 -34.23 29.36
CA LEU A 222 -20.23 -35.28 28.35
C LEU A 222 -19.92 -36.69 28.89
N CYS A 223 -19.03 -36.79 29.87
CA CYS A 223 -18.59 -38.05 30.48
C CYS A 223 -19.18 -38.28 31.88
N GLN A 224 -19.55 -37.23 32.61
CA GLN A 224 -20.05 -37.32 33.99
C GLN A 224 -21.54 -37.71 34.08
N ASN A 225 -22.36 -37.39 33.08
CA ASN A 225 -23.83 -37.48 33.15
C ASN A 225 -24.46 -38.65 32.38
N LEU A 226 -23.83 -39.82 32.38
CA LEU A 226 -24.29 -40.98 31.58
C LEU A 226 -25.37 -41.86 32.24
N ASN A 227 -25.67 -41.66 33.53
CA ASN A 227 -26.78 -42.36 34.21
C ASN A 227 -28.13 -41.62 34.13
N MET A 228 -28.18 -40.46 33.48
CA MET A 228 -29.44 -39.78 33.16
C MET A 228 -29.83 -40.18 31.75
N LYS A 229 -30.82 -41.07 31.62
CA LYS A 229 -31.60 -41.18 30.38
C LYS A 229 -32.00 -39.75 29.97
N ASN A 230 -31.48 -39.27 28.84
CA ASN A 230 -31.71 -37.92 28.27
C ASN A 230 -31.11 -36.71 29.01
N SER A 231 -29.79 -36.67 29.24
CA SER A 231 -29.13 -35.44 29.70
C SER A 231 -28.98 -34.34 28.62
N LEU A 232 -29.20 -34.66 27.33
CA LEU A 232 -29.17 -33.68 26.23
C LEU A 232 -30.55 -33.09 25.87
N LYS A 233 -31.47 -32.98 26.83
CA LYS A 233 -32.58 -32.03 26.68
C LYS A 233 -32.03 -30.61 26.81
N ARG A 234 -31.46 -30.07 25.73
CA ARG A 234 -31.32 -28.62 25.58
C ARG A 234 -32.73 -28.04 25.63
N LYS A 235 -33.02 -27.25 26.67
CA LYS A 235 -34.26 -26.47 26.73
C LYS A 235 -34.35 -25.65 25.44
N ARG A 236 -35.44 -25.85 24.71
CA ARG A 236 -35.90 -24.94 23.66
C ARG A 236 -36.20 -23.58 24.27
#